data_AF-A0A536ZTW1-F1
#
_entry.id   AF-A0A536ZTW1-F1
#
_cell.length_a   1.000
_cell.length_b   1.000
_cell.length_c   1.000
_cell.angle_alpha   90.00
_cell.angle_beta   90.00
_cell.angle_gamma   90.00
#
_symmetry.space_group_name_H-M   'P 1'
#
loop_
_entity.id
_entity.type
_entity.pdbx_description
1 polymer ?
#
loop_
_entity_poly.entity_id
_entity_poly.type
_entity_poly.pdbx_seq_one_letter_code
_entity_poly.pdbx_strand_id
1 'polypeptide(L)'
;QLVYSTFDWGIRDKDGYYFILGRTDDVINVAGHRLGTREIEEAVNMHPNIAECAVVGVADALKGQMPLAFAVLKDAAKGTSAEEVLQTVDKQLGAIARPKAVHFVTLLPKTRSGKTLRRSIQALAEGRDPGDLTTIEDPNALEQIKKALHR
;
A
#
# COMPACT_ATOMS: atom_id res chain seq x y z
N GLN A 1 1.87 -33.53 -8.56
CA GLN A 1 0.59 -33.23 -9.24
C GLN A 1 0.68 -31.79 -9.72
N LEU A 2 0.35 -31.50 -10.98
CA LEU A 2 0.31 -30.13 -11.48
C LEU A 2 -0.96 -29.45 -10.96
N VAL A 3 -0.81 -28.28 -10.35
CA VAL A 3 -1.91 -27.49 -9.79
C VAL A 3 -1.82 -26.05 -10.32
N TYR A 4 -2.97 -25.41 -10.50
CA TYR A 4 -3.06 -24.01 -10.91
C TYR A 4 -2.82 -23.09 -9.69
N SER A 5 -1.86 -22.17 -9.81
CA SER A 5 -1.62 -21.13 -8.81
C SER A 5 -2.45 -19.90 -9.12
N THR A 6 -3.36 -19.52 -8.23
CA THR A 6 -4.16 -18.30 -8.35
C THR A 6 -3.34 -17.03 -8.12
N PHE A 7 -2.21 -17.17 -7.41
CA PHE A 7 -1.41 -16.07 -6.87
C PHE A 7 -2.19 -15.16 -5.90
N ASP A 8 -3.23 -15.72 -5.26
CA ASP A 8 -3.98 -15.05 -4.21
C ASP A 8 -3.69 -15.71 -2.86
N TRP A 9 -3.44 -14.90 -1.85
CA TRP A 9 -3.32 -15.33 -0.47
C TRP A 9 -4.71 -15.28 0.18
N GLY A 10 -5.06 -16.33 0.92
CA GLY A 10 -6.35 -16.38 1.59
C GLY A 10 -6.33 -17.25 2.83
N ILE A 11 -7.31 -17.01 3.70
CA ILE A 11 -7.58 -17.83 4.88
C ILE A 11 -8.93 -18.52 4.71
N ARG A 12 -9.05 -19.71 5.29
CA ARG A 12 -10.32 -20.43 5.38
C ARG A 12 -10.73 -20.47 6.85
N ASP A 13 -11.96 -20.04 7.13
CA ASP A 13 -12.49 -20.12 8.49
C ASP A 13 -13.00 -21.54 8.84
N LYS A 14 -13.47 -21.69 10.08
CA LYS A 14 -14.02 -22.96 10.59
C LYS A 14 -15.31 -23.40 9.89
N ASP A 15 -16.06 -22.46 9.31
CA ASP A 15 -17.34 -22.69 8.65
C ASP A 15 -17.15 -22.98 7.15
N GLY A 16 -15.93 -22.87 6.65
CA GLY A 16 -15.54 -23.23 5.29
C GLY A 16 -15.49 -22.07 4.31
N TYR A 17 -15.66 -20.83 4.76
CA TYR A 17 -15.58 -19.65 3.93
C TYR A 17 -14.13 -19.25 3.68
N TYR A 18 -13.85 -18.81 2.45
CA TYR A 18 -12.54 -18.33 2.04
C TYR A 18 -12.54 -16.80 1.97
N PHE A 19 -11.55 -16.19 2.59
CA PHE A 19 -11.29 -14.75 2.56
C PHE A 19 -10.01 -14.51 1.79
N ILE A 20 -10.11 -13.79 0.67
CA ILE A 20 -8.96 -13.42 -0.13
C ILE A 20 -8.34 -12.15 0.48
N LEU A 21 -7.14 -12.31 1.00
CA LEU A 21 -6.40 -11.26 1.71
C LEU A 21 -5.58 -10.39 0.76
N GLY A 22 -5.45 -10.80 -0.49
CA GLY A 22 -4.76 -10.06 -1.53
C GLY A 22 -3.90 -10.97 -2.39
N ARG A 23 -3.02 -10.36 -3.16
CA ARG A 23 -2.12 -11.08 -4.04
C ARG A 23 -0.90 -11.58 -3.28
N THR A 24 -0.38 -12.75 -3.64
CA THR A 24 0.84 -13.30 -3.02
C THR A 24 2.08 -12.45 -3.27
N ASP A 25 2.10 -11.66 -4.34
CA ASP A 25 3.17 -10.71 -4.66
C ASP A 25 3.04 -9.37 -3.89
N ASP A 26 1.90 -9.11 -3.26
CA ASP A 26 1.62 -7.93 -2.44
C ASP A 26 1.82 -8.20 -0.92
N VAL A 27 2.37 -9.36 -0.55
CA VAL A 27 2.72 -9.70 0.85
C VAL A 27 4.12 -9.21 1.18
N ILE A 28 4.28 -8.50 2.29
CA ILE A 28 5.54 -7.95 2.78
C ILE A 28 5.97 -8.67 4.06
N ASN A 29 7.28 -8.74 4.30
CA ASN A 29 7.85 -9.34 5.51
C ASN A 29 8.46 -8.26 6.41
N VAL A 30 7.77 -7.94 7.49
CA VAL A 30 8.20 -6.94 8.47
C VAL A 30 8.65 -7.66 9.73
N ALA A 31 9.97 -7.70 9.96
CA ALA A 31 10.58 -8.35 11.12
C ALA A 31 10.15 -9.82 11.34
N GLY A 32 9.94 -10.57 10.26
CA GLY A 32 9.49 -11.96 10.30
C GLY A 32 7.97 -12.14 10.22
N HIS A 33 7.20 -11.06 10.32
CA HIS A 33 5.74 -11.09 10.19
C HIS A 33 5.34 -10.88 8.73
N ARG A 34 4.54 -11.82 8.19
CA ARG A 34 3.95 -11.68 6.86
C ARG A 34 2.68 -10.84 6.96
N LEU A 35 2.70 -9.68 6.31
CA LEU A 35 1.59 -8.74 6.28
C LEU A 35 1.15 -8.53 4.83
N GLY A 36 -0.16 -8.47 4.60
CA GLY A 36 -0.70 -8.04 3.32
C GLY A 36 -0.64 -6.52 3.23
N THR A 37 -0.25 -5.94 2.09
CA THR A 37 -0.38 -4.48 1.93
C THR A 37 -1.84 -4.04 1.95
N ARG A 38 -2.76 -4.89 1.49
CA ARG A 38 -4.20 -4.60 1.44
C ARG A 38 -4.85 -4.45 2.81
N GLU A 39 -4.52 -5.29 3.79
CA GLU A 39 -5.03 -5.13 5.17
C GLU A 39 -4.57 -3.78 5.76
N ILE A 40 -3.33 -3.36 5.48
CA ILE A 40 -2.80 -2.06 5.90
C ILE A 40 -3.54 -0.93 5.17
N GLU A 41 -3.82 -1.07 3.87
CA GLU A 41 -4.64 -0.11 3.10
C GLU A 41 -6.05 0.02 3.70
N GLU A 42 -6.69 -1.09 4.06
CA GLU A 42 -8.00 -1.11 4.69
C GLU A 42 -7.96 -0.36 6.03
N ALA A 43 -6.94 -0.59 6.85
CA ALA A 43 -6.74 0.14 8.11
C ALA A 43 -6.51 1.65 7.91
N VAL A 44 -5.71 2.03 6.91
CA VAL A 44 -5.50 3.45 6.54
C VAL A 44 -6.81 4.10 6.08
N ASN A 45 -7.61 3.39 5.27
CA ASN A 45 -8.89 3.88 4.76
C ASN A 45 -9.99 4.02 5.84
N MET A 46 -9.80 3.45 7.03
CA MET A 46 -10.69 3.70 8.18
C MET A 46 -10.54 5.12 8.74
N HIS A 47 -9.47 5.85 8.41
CA HIS A 47 -9.34 7.25 8.79
C HIS A 47 -10.38 8.09 8.02
N PRO A 48 -11.20 8.93 8.69
CA PRO A 48 -12.39 9.53 8.10
C PRO A 48 -12.11 10.42 6.89
N ASN A 49 -10.92 11.05 6.84
CA ASN A 49 -10.53 11.94 5.74
C ASN A 49 -9.69 11.26 4.64
N ILE A 50 -9.50 9.93 4.65
CA ILE A 50 -8.78 9.22 3.57
C ILE A 50 -9.77 8.71 2.53
N ALA A 51 -9.63 9.17 1.29
CA ALA A 51 -10.44 8.74 0.16
C ALA A 51 -9.98 7.38 -0.37
N GLU A 52 -8.67 7.25 -0.57
CA GLU A 52 -8.01 6.02 -0.97
C GLU A 52 -6.53 6.06 -0.60
N CYS A 53 -5.89 4.91 -0.61
CA CYS A 53 -4.46 4.79 -0.39
C CYS A 53 -3.85 3.61 -1.16
N ALA A 54 -2.53 3.65 -1.31
CA ALA A 54 -1.71 2.53 -1.74
C ALA A 54 -0.61 2.29 -0.71
N VAL A 55 -0.41 1.03 -0.34
CA VAL A 55 0.69 0.62 0.53
C VAL A 55 1.65 -0.26 -0.25
N VAL A 56 2.94 0.01 -0.11
CA VAL A 56 4.02 -0.82 -0.68
C VAL A 56 5.02 -1.18 0.41
N GLY A 57 5.58 -2.39 0.34
CA GLY A 57 6.72 -2.75 1.19
C GLY A 57 8.01 -2.27 0.55
N VAL A 58 8.82 -1.53 1.28
CA VAL A 58 10.15 -1.10 0.84
C VAL A 58 11.23 -1.77 1.69
N ALA A 59 12.40 -2.00 1.10
CA ALA A 59 13.55 -2.53 1.83
C ALA A 59 13.87 -1.69 3.08
N ASP A 60 14.11 -2.38 4.19
CA ASP A 60 14.53 -1.78 5.46
C ASP A 60 15.69 -2.59 6.06
N ALA A 61 16.76 -1.89 6.47
CA ALA A 61 18.00 -2.53 6.90
C ALA A 61 17.86 -3.38 8.18
N LEU A 62 16.86 -3.08 9.03
CA LEU A 62 16.65 -3.77 10.30
C LEU A 62 15.51 -4.78 10.22
N LYS A 63 14.41 -4.39 9.57
CA LYS A 63 13.17 -5.18 9.56
C LYS A 63 12.99 -6.00 8.28
N GLY A 64 13.93 -5.94 7.35
CA GLY A 64 13.84 -6.57 6.03
C GLY A 64 12.98 -5.75 5.08
N GLN A 65 11.69 -5.58 5.40
CA GLN A 65 10.80 -4.64 4.74
C GLN A 65 10.03 -3.79 5.74
N MET A 66 9.57 -2.63 5.29
CA MET A 66 8.65 -1.77 6.01
C MET A 66 7.54 -1.27 5.08
N PRO A 67 6.29 -1.14 5.56
CA PRO A 67 5.23 -0.55 4.76
C PRO A 67 5.44 0.95 4.60
N LEU A 68 5.16 1.46 3.41
CA LEU A 68 5.10 2.88 3.09
C LEU A 68 3.73 3.17 2.50
N ALA A 69 3.03 4.16 3.04
CA ALA A 69 1.67 4.50 2.62
C ALA A 69 1.64 5.78 1.80
N PHE A 70 0.89 5.78 0.70
CA PHE A 70 0.55 6.96 -0.09
C PHE A 70 -0.96 7.14 -0.02
N ALA A 71 -1.43 8.30 0.42
CA ALA A 71 -2.84 8.51 0.70
C ALA A 71 -3.39 9.77 0.05
N VAL A 72 -4.64 9.67 -0.42
CA VAL A 72 -5.42 10.76 -1.00
C VAL A 72 -6.48 11.19 0.01
N LEU A 73 -6.58 12.49 0.25
CA LEU A 73 -7.58 13.05 1.16
C LEU A 73 -8.95 13.18 0.47
N LYS A 74 -10.04 12.95 1.23
CA LYS A 74 -11.40 13.28 0.76
C LYS A 74 -11.59 14.79 0.65
N ASP A 75 -11.14 15.50 1.68
CA ASP A 75 -11.18 16.96 1.76
C ASP A 75 -9.79 17.49 2.16
N ALA A 76 -9.10 18.08 1.19
CA ALA A 76 -7.78 18.67 1.40
C ALA A 76 -7.83 19.92 2.28
N ALA A 77 -8.96 20.64 2.35
CA ALA A 77 -9.13 21.81 3.21
C ALA A 77 -9.27 21.41 4.68
N LYS A 78 -9.94 20.29 4.97
CA LYS A 78 -10.00 19.71 6.32
C LYS A 78 -8.62 19.25 6.80
N GLY A 79 -7.79 18.76 5.89
CA GLY A 79 -6.45 18.24 6.19
C GLY A 79 -6.46 16.99 7.08
N THR A 80 -5.26 16.48 7.36
CA THR A 80 -4.96 15.45 8.37
C THR A 80 -3.45 15.37 8.55
N SER A 81 -2.97 14.82 9.65
CA SER A 81 -1.54 14.55 9.85
C SER A 81 -1.17 13.11 9.52
N ALA A 82 0.11 12.87 9.24
CA ALA A 82 0.61 11.51 9.08
C ALA A 82 0.42 10.71 10.38
N GLU A 83 0.64 11.36 11.53
CA GLU A 83 0.50 10.78 12.86
C GLU A 83 -0.92 10.27 13.14
N GLU A 84 -1.96 11.02 12.75
CA GLU A 84 -3.36 10.59 12.87
C GLU A 84 -3.66 9.31 12.08
N VAL A 85 -3.11 9.21 10.87
CA VAL A 85 -3.25 8.02 10.02
C VAL A 85 -2.48 6.85 10.61
N LEU A 86 -1.25 7.05 11.08
CA LEU A 86 -0.46 6.01 11.74
C LEU A 86 -1.16 5.47 13.00
N GLN A 87 -1.73 6.36 13.83
CA GLN A 87 -2.52 5.97 15.00
C GLN A 87 -3.78 5.19 14.62
N THR A 88 -4.38 5.49 13.46
CA THR A 88 -5.52 4.72 12.97
C THR A 88 -5.09 3.28 12.65
N VAL A 89 -3.96 3.09 11.97
CA VAL A 89 -3.42 1.76 11.69
C VAL A 89 -3.06 1.02 12.98
N ASP A 90 -2.46 1.69 13.95
CA ASP A 90 -2.13 1.08 15.24
C ASP A 90 -3.34 0.52 15.97
N LYS A 91 -4.45 1.25 15.96
CA LYS A 91 -5.69 0.82 16.62
C LYS A 91 -6.31 -0.41 15.96
N GLN A 92 -6.11 -0.57 14.64
CA GLN A 92 -6.72 -1.66 13.87
C GLN A 92 -5.84 -2.91 13.79
N LEU A 93 -4.55 -2.74 13.52
CA LEU A 93 -3.62 -3.84 13.21
C LEU A 93 -2.42 -3.90 14.16
N GLY A 94 -2.27 -2.93 15.06
CA GLY A 94 -1.13 -2.82 15.97
C GLY A 94 0.13 -2.25 15.33
N ALA A 95 1.12 -1.97 16.19
CA ALA A 95 2.36 -1.30 15.81
C ALA A 95 3.23 -2.08 14.81
N ILE A 96 3.00 -3.39 14.66
CA ILE A 96 3.73 -4.23 13.69
C ILE A 96 3.37 -3.87 12.25
N ALA A 97 2.13 -3.46 12.00
CA ALA A 97 1.62 -3.10 10.67
C ALA A 97 1.73 -1.60 10.37
N ARG A 98 2.18 -0.79 11.34
CA ARG A 98 2.32 0.66 11.20
C ARG A 98 3.26 1.00 10.03
N PRO A 99 2.82 1.80 9.04
CA PRO A 99 3.69 2.32 8.00
C PRO A 99 4.87 3.11 8.58
N LYS A 100 6.03 3.04 7.93
CA LYS A 100 7.20 3.86 8.25
C LYS A 100 6.91 5.35 8.06
N ALA A 101 6.14 5.68 7.03
CA ALA A 101 5.65 7.02 6.76
C ALA A 101 4.34 6.97 5.97
N VAL A 102 3.61 8.08 6.03
CA VAL A 102 2.41 8.35 5.22
C VAL A 102 2.69 9.59 4.38
N HIS A 103 2.62 9.43 3.06
CA HIS A 103 2.82 10.49 2.09
C HIS A 103 1.47 10.90 1.50
N PHE A 104 1.11 12.17 1.63
CA PHE A 104 -0.11 12.69 1.02
C PHE A 104 0.12 13.09 -0.43
N VAL A 105 -0.73 12.56 -1.31
CA VAL A 105 -0.76 12.85 -2.76
C VAL A 105 -2.19 13.21 -3.16
N THR A 106 -2.36 13.86 -4.32
CA THR A 106 -3.71 14.19 -4.81
C THR A 106 -4.33 13.08 -5.65
N LEU A 107 -3.52 12.16 -6.18
CA LEU A 107 -3.98 10.95 -6.86
C LEU A 107 -2.93 9.84 -6.83
N LEU A 108 -3.37 8.59 -7.00
CA LEU A 108 -2.51 7.41 -7.08
C LEU A 108 -2.26 7.01 -8.55
N PRO A 109 -1.07 6.50 -8.91
CA PRO A 109 -0.80 6.03 -10.25
C PRO A 109 -1.58 4.75 -10.55
N LYS A 110 -2.50 4.84 -11.49
CA LYS A 110 -3.37 3.74 -11.92
C LYS A 110 -3.26 3.48 -13.41
N THR A 111 -3.54 2.23 -13.80
CA THR A 111 -3.80 1.88 -15.21
C THR A 111 -5.13 2.46 -15.66
N ARG A 112 -5.37 2.53 -16.98
CA ARG A 112 -6.68 2.87 -17.56
C ARG A 112 -7.84 1.96 -17.12
N SER A 113 -7.54 0.79 -16.54
CA SER A 113 -8.53 -0.13 -15.94
C SER A 113 -8.70 0.08 -14.43
N GLY A 114 -8.08 1.10 -13.85
CA GLY A 114 -8.16 1.46 -12.43
C GLY A 114 -7.20 0.69 -11.51
N LYS A 115 -6.31 -0.16 -12.05
CA LYS A 115 -5.37 -0.92 -11.23
C LYS A 115 -4.23 -0.02 -10.74
N THR A 116 -4.03 0.03 -9.42
CA THR A 116 -2.89 0.75 -8.83
C THR A 116 -1.57 0.11 -9.24
N LEU A 117 -0.63 0.93 -9.71
CA LEU A 117 0.70 0.52 -10.18
C LEU A 117 1.68 0.33 -9.00
N ARG A 118 1.36 -0.57 -8.07
CA ARG A 118 2.14 -0.79 -6.82
C ARG A 118 3.62 -1.09 -7.08
N ARG A 119 3.93 -1.91 -8.09
CA ARG A 119 5.31 -2.22 -8.48
C ARG A 119 6.11 -0.96 -8.86
N SER A 120 5.50 -0.03 -9.59
CA SER A 120 6.15 1.22 -9.99
C SER A 120 6.28 2.18 -8.81
N ILE A 121 5.27 2.26 -7.93
CA ILE A 121 5.36 3.03 -6.67
C ILE A 121 6.52 2.50 -5.81
N GLN A 122 6.60 1.19 -5.59
CA GLN A 122 7.66 0.55 -4.82
C GLN A 122 9.04 0.81 -5.43
N ALA A 123 9.18 0.67 -6.75
CA ALA A 123 10.43 0.94 -7.44
C ALA A 123 10.90 2.39 -7.20
N LEU A 124 10.01 3.37 -7.33
CA LEU A 124 10.33 4.77 -7.03
C LEU A 124 10.75 4.96 -5.56
N ALA A 125 10.03 4.34 -4.63
CA ALA A 125 10.35 4.42 -3.20
C ALA A 125 11.70 3.78 -2.84
N GLU A 126 12.19 2.86 -3.67
CA GLU A 126 13.50 2.22 -3.53
C GLU A 126 14.58 2.84 -4.46
N GLY A 127 14.27 3.91 -5.19
CA GLY A 127 15.20 4.55 -6.12
C GLY A 127 15.53 3.72 -7.37
N ARG A 128 14.67 2.77 -7.73
CA ARG A 128 14.77 1.90 -8.91
C ARG A 128 13.93 2.43 -10.08
N ASP A 129 14.18 1.90 -11.27
CA ASP A 129 13.37 2.18 -12.46
C ASP A 129 11.91 1.68 -12.27
N PRO A 130 10.89 2.54 -12.44
CA PRO A 130 9.47 2.17 -12.33
C PRO A 130 8.97 1.17 -13.37
N GLY A 131 9.76 0.88 -14.43
CA GLY A 131 9.45 -0.09 -15.46
C GLY A 131 8.49 0.44 -16.53
N ASP A 132 7.69 -0.46 -17.11
CA ASP A 132 6.73 -0.11 -18.18
C ASP A 132 5.54 0.69 -17.63
N LEU A 133 5.33 1.87 -18.20
CA LEU A 133 4.29 2.84 -17.83
C LEU A 133 3.30 3.11 -18.97
N THR A 134 3.35 2.36 -20.08
CA THR A 134 2.52 2.60 -21.28
C THR A 134 1.00 2.59 -21.02
N THR A 135 0.58 1.87 -19.97
CA THR A 135 -0.84 1.71 -19.57
C THR A 135 -1.30 2.70 -18.50
N ILE A 136 -0.41 3.59 -18.03
CA ILE A 136 -0.77 4.60 -17.03
C ILE A 136 -1.85 5.53 -17.56
N GLU A 137 -2.80 5.87 -16.70
CA GLU A 137 -3.87 6.82 -17.01
C GLU A 137 -3.34 8.26 -16.99
N ASP A 138 -2.70 8.65 -15.89
CA ASP A 138 -2.11 9.98 -15.71
C ASP A 138 -0.63 9.86 -15.27
N PRO A 139 0.34 10.22 -16.13
CA PRO A 139 1.76 10.26 -15.78
C PRO A 139 2.09 11.19 -14.60
N ASN A 140 1.31 12.25 -14.37
CA ASN A 140 1.53 13.19 -13.27
C ASN A 140 1.42 12.50 -11.90
N ALA A 141 0.66 11.40 -11.81
CA ALA A 141 0.56 10.59 -10.61
C ALA A 141 1.93 10.13 -10.10
N LEU A 142 2.81 9.65 -10.98
CA LEU A 142 4.15 9.17 -10.60
C LEU A 142 5.08 10.31 -10.19
N GLU A 143 4.95 11.48 -10.81
CA GLU A 143 5.71 12.66 -10.42
C GLU A 143 5.32 13.15 -9.03
N GLN A 144 4.05 13.01 -8.63
CA GLN A 144 3.64 13.28 -7.26
C GLN A 144 4.24 12.28 -6.27
N ILE A 145 4.28 10.99 -6.60
CA ILE A 145 4.95 9.97 -5.77
C ILE A 145 6.43 10.34 -5.56
N LYS A 146 7.16 10.67 -6.63
CA LYS A 146 8.56 11.11 -6.53
C LYS A 146 8.72 12.34 -5.64
N LYS A 147 7.91 13.38 -5.86
CA LYS A 147 7.96 14.60 -5.05
C LYS A 147 7.67 14.33 -3.58
N ALA A 148 6.73 13.44 -3.28
CA ALA A 148 6.35 13.11 -1.92
C ALA A 148 7.44 12.31 -1.18
N LEU A 149 8.23 11.51 -1.89
CA LEU A 149 9.38 10.76 -1.35
C LEU A 149 10.59 11.65 -1.01
N HIS A 150 10.67 12.86 -1.60
CA HIS A 150 11.78 13.80 -1.41
C HIS A 150 11.45 14.97 -0.47
N ARG A 151 10.28 14.95 0.17
CA ARG A 151 9.89 15.89 1.23
C ARG A 151 10.23 15.32 2.59
#